data_AF-A0AAU9E330-F1
#
_entry.id   AF-A0AAU9E330-F1
#
_cell.length_a   1.000
_cell.length_b   1.000
_cell.length_c   1.000
_cell.angle_alpha   90.00
_cell.angle_beta   90.00
_cell.angle_gamma   90.00
#
_symmetry.space_group_name_H-M   'P 1'
#
loop_
_entity.id
_entity.type
_entity.pdbx_description
1 polymer ?
#
loop_
_entity_poly.entity_id
_entity_poly.type
_entity_poly.pdbx_seq_one_letter_code
_entity_poly.pdbx_strand_id
1 'polypeptide(L)'
;MEKNRLAEMYKLIEKAKIFDKVGKESESLKIYLEILQNYFPNTSFCYERPSIILEKKKRYQESKDICLKAIELIENQKLGGTSEKFKRRIERLDEKMKKEIENKPKKKSFKINKNLGKIIGLIIAVAILSFTLIYFLTPKESPYKDIYIDMDNFDREIKLDGSMFIDKKGNNLPKLTMSMIEYARNICNDNPEVDNSIIVVQKGTIGFGILLNQQIDKNRAKEIGKEFIKALSKAASNSNDKLSPPSAVTYGSLYDSYDNVLAIGFSTTDISFKATMNKKTNVLFWRK
;
A
#
# COMPACT_ATOMS: atom_id res chain seq x y z
N MET A 1 -6.89 23.67 12.46
CA MET A 1 -6.36 22.56 11.63
C MET A 1 -4.85 22.68 11.41
N GLU A 2 -4.31 23.88 11.13
CA GLU A 2 -2.87 24.08 10.87
C GLU A 2 -1.91 23.72 12.02
N LYS A 3 -2.29 23.99 13.28
CA LYS A 3 -1.45 23.68 14.46
C LYS A 3 -1.13 22.18 14.60
N ASN A 4 -2.10 21.30 14.31
CA ASN A 4 -1.90 19.85 14.39
C ASN A 4 -0.95 19.36 13.29
N ARG A 5 -1.10 19.88 12.07
CA ARG A 5 -0.25 19.54 10.93
C ARG A 5 1.20 19.99 11.14
N LEU A 6 1.40 21.15 11.76
CA LEU A 6 2.73 21.64 12.12
C LEU A 6 3.40 20.74 13.18
N ALA A 7 2.68 20.36 14.23
CA ALA A 7 3.19 19.46 15.27
C ALA A 7 3.56 18.07 14.71
N GLU A 8 2.77 17.55 13.77
CA GLU A 8 3.06 16.29 13.07
C GLU A 8 4.33 16.37 12.23
N MET A 9 4.49 17.45 11.44
CA MET A 9 5.71 17.69 10.67
C MET A 9 6.95 17.70 11.57
N TYR A 10 6.91 18.38 12.72
CA TYR A 10 8.04 18.40 13.66
C TYR A 10 8.36 17.03 14.24
N LYS A 11 7.35 16.22 14.57
CA LYS A 11 7.56 14.83 15.01
C LYS A 11 8.26 14.00 13.92
N LEU A 12 7.88 14.16 12.66
CA LEU A 12 8.54 13.50 11.54
C LEU A 12 9.99 13.96 11.36
N ILE A 13 10.26 15.27 11.47
CA ILE A 13 11.61 15.83 11.39
C ILE A 13 12.51 15.24 12.48
N GLU A 14 12.06 15.20 13.73
CA GLU A 14 12.83 14.64 14.84
C GLU A 14 13.07 13.13 14.65
N LYS A 15 12.07 12.39 14.20
CA LYS A 15 12.22 10.97 13.85
C LYS A 15 13.25 10.76 12.73
N ALA A 16 13.22 11.58 11.68
CA ALA A 16 14.18 11.51 10.58
C ALA A 16 15.61 11.78 11.08
N LYS A 17 15.81 12.77 11.95
CA LYS A 17 17.10 13.08 12.60
C LYS A 17 17.60 11.92 13.46
N ILE A 18 16.74 11.27 14.24
CA ILE A 18 17.12 10.11 15.05
C ILE A 18 17.64 8.99 14.15
N PHE A 19 16.91 8.64 13.08
CA PHE A 19 17.37 7.62 12.12
C PHE A 19 18.70 7.96 11.46
N ASP A 20 18.89 9.23 11.12
CA ASP A 20 20.13 9.75 10.54
C ASP A 20 21.32 9.59 11.51
N LYS A 21 21.12 9.91 12.79
CA LYS A 21 22.13 9.75 13.85
C LYS A 21 22.53 8.29 14.09
N VAL A 22 21.60 7.35 13.95
CA VAL A 22 21.88 5.91 14.15
C VAL A 22 22.30 5.18 12.86
N GLY A 23 22.59 5.92 11.77
CA GLY A 23 23.06 5.36 10.50
C GLY A 23 21.99 4.65 9.65
N LYS A 24 20.71 4.78 10.00
CA LYS A 24 19.57 4.24 9.24
C LYS A 24 19.17 5.20 8.11
N GLU A 25 20.08 5.38 7.15
CA GLU A 25 19.98 6.39 6.09
C GLU A 25 18.77 6.18 5.17
N SER A 26 18.39 4.93 4.88
CA SER A 26 17.26 4.62 3.99
C SER A 26 15.91 5.01 4.61
N GLU A 27 15.72 4.71 5.88
CA GLU A 27 14.54 5.07 6.68
C GLU A 27 14.45 6.57 6.90
N SER A 28 15.59 7.22 7.20
CA SER A 28 15.68 8.67 7.31
C SER A 28 15.29 9.35 5.99
N LEU A 29 15.82 8.90 4.86
CA LEU A 29 15.47 9.42 3.53
C LEU A 29 13.99 9.28 3.23
N LYS A 30 13.37 8.13 3.55
CA LYS A 30 11.93 7.92 3.33
C LYS A 30 11.10 8.99 4.06
N ILE A 31 11.42 9.28 5.31
CA ILE A 31 10.70 10.28 6.11
C ILE A 31 10.94 11.69 5.57
N TYR A 32 12.17 12.03 5.18
CA TYR A 32 12.44 13.35 4.57
C TYR A 32 11.65 13.56 3.27
N LEU A 33 11.56 12.55 2.40
CA LEU A 33 10.77 12.65 1.17
C LEU A 33 9.28 12.78 1.47
N GLU A 34 8.76 12.06 2.47
CA GLU A 34 7.39 12.20 2.95
C GLU A 34 7.11 13.63 3.47
N ILE A 35 8.05 14.21 4.22
CA ILE A 35 7.96 15.60 4.68
C ILE A 35 7.89 16.55 3.47
N LEU A 36 8.78 16.40 2.48
CA LEU A 36 8.84 17.27 1.29
C LEU A 36 7.63 17.12 0.34
N GLN A 37 6.92 15.99 0.42
CA GLN A 37 5.72 15.71 -0.36
C GLN A 37 4.46 16.26 0.31
N ASN A 38 4.33 16.05 1.63
CA ASN A 38 3.09 16.30 2.34
C ASN A 38 3.08 17.62 3.14
N TYR A 39 4.25 18.25 3.30
CA TYR A 39 4.42 19.45 4.11
C TYR A 39 5.28 20.49 3.40
N PHE A 40 5.31 21.68 3.99
CA PHE A 40 6.14 22.79 3.53
C PHE A 40 7.14 23.18 4.64
N PRO A 41 8.22 22.39 4.82
CA PRO A 41 9.19 22.69 5.87
C PRO A 41 9.93 23.99 5.55
N ASN A 42 9.95 24.92 6.51
CA ASN A 42 10.62 26.21 6.40
C ASN A 42 12.08 26.18 6.89
N THR A 43 12.67 24.98 7.03
CA THR A 43 14.05 24.78 7.45
C THR A 43 14.88 24.17 6.34
N SER A 44 16.03 24.77 6.01
CA SER A 44 16.91 24.30 4.93
C SER A 44 17.39 22.87 5.17
N PHE A 45 17.49 22.46 6.44
CA PHE A 45 17.89 21.12 6.85
C PHE A 45 17.06 20.00 6.20
N CYS A 46 15.75 20.21 6.04
CA CYS A 46 14.84 19.24 5.41
C CYS A 46 15.11 19.02 3.92
N TYR A 47 15.85 19.93 3.27
CA TYR A 47 16.28 19.80 1.87
C TYR A 47 17.75 19.34 1.79
N GLU A 48 18.59 19.84 2.70
CA GLU A 48 20.01 19.51 2.75
C GLU A 48 20.27 18.03 3.05
N ARG A 49 19.59 17.44 4.04
CA ARG A 49 19.82 16.04 4.42
C ARG A 49 19.41 15.03 3.36
N PRO A 50 18.17 15.02 2.81
CA PRO A 50 17.80 14.05 1.79
C PRO A 50 18.66 14.18 0.53
N SER A 51 19.09 15.39 0.15
CA SER A 51 20.01 15.55 -0.99
C SER A 51 21.40 14.92 -0.73
N ILE A 52 21.94 14.99 0.50
CA ILE A 52 23.18 14.25 0.87
C ILE A 52 22.95 12.74 0.72
N ILE A 53 21.86 12.22 1.27
CA ILE A 53 21.60 10.77 1.29
C ILE A 53 21.39 10.24 -0.14
N LEU A 54 20.63 10.98 -0.97
CA LEU A 54 20.43 10.63 -2.39
C LEU A 54 21.75 10.64 -3.17
N GLU A 55 22.61 11.62 -2.91
CA GLU A 55 23.94 11.69 -3.52
C GLU A 55 24.81 10.48 -3.13
N LYS A 56 24.84 10.10 -1.85
CA LYS A 56 25.54 8.87 -1.38
C LYS A 56 25.03 7.61 -2.07
N LYS A 57 23.73 7.54 -2.35
CA LYS A 57 23.07 6.42 -3.06
C LYS A 57 23.19 6.50 -4.59
N LYS A 58 23.98 7.43 -5.14
CA LYS A 58 24.14 7.67 -6.59
C LYS A 58 22.84 8.03 -7.33
N ARG A 59 21.85 8.56 -6.61
CA ARG A 59 20.58 9.08 -7.19
C ARG A 59 20.73 10.57 -7.48
N TYR A 60 21.66 10.91 -8.36
CA TYR A 60 22.12 12.29 -8.54
C TYR A 60 21.04 13.25 -9.05
N GLN A 61 20.21 12.82 -10.00
CA GLN A 61 19.15 13.67 -10.53
C GLN A 61 18.14 14.08 -9.45
N GLU A 62 17.68 13.11 -8.65
CA GLU A 62 16.74 13.41 -7.56
C GLU A 62 17.37 14.32 -6.49
N SER A 63 18.67 14.14 -6.21
CA SER A 63 19.40 15.03 -5.32
C SER A 63 19.44 16.47 -5.87
N LYS A 64 19.68 16.61 -7.18
CA LYS A 64 19.70 17.90 -7.89
C LYS A 64 18.33 18.57 -7.85
N ASP A 65 17.25 17.83 -8.08
CA ASP A 65 15.89 18.35 -8.06
C ASP A 65 15.50 18.93 -6.69
N ILE A 66 15.89 18.25 -5.59
CA ILE A 66 15.69 18.78 -4.22
C ILE A 66 16.47 20.08 -3.99
N CYS A 67 17.70 20.16 -4.51
CA CYS A 67 18.52 21.37 -4.39
C CYS A 67 17.92 22.54 -5.17
N LEU A 68 17.43 22.30 -6.38
CA LEU A 68 16.75 23.32 -7.20
C LEU A 68 15.49 23.84 -6.51
N LYS A 69 14.66 22.94 -5.97
CA LYS A 69 13.47 23.33 -5.19
C LYS A 69 13.85 24.17 -3.98
N ALA A 70 14.92 23.83 -3.25
CA ALA A 70 15.36 24.63 -2.11
C ALA A 70 15.81 26.04 -2.51
N ILE A 71 16.52 26.18 -3.62
CA ILE A 71 16.95 27.49 -4.17
C ILE A 71 15.73 28.34 -4.51
N GLU A 72 14.77 27.78 -5.25
CA GLU A 72 13.51 28.47 -5.61
C GLU A 72 12.77 28.98 -4.37
N LEU A 73 12.70 28.18 -3.31
CA LEU A 73 12.04 28.59 -2.06
C LEU A 73 12.80 29.66 -1.29
N ILE A 74 14.13 29.65 -1.32
CA ILE A 74 14.97 30.68 -0.71
C ILE A 74 14.81 32.01 -1.46
N GLU A 75 14.86 31.98 -2.79
CA GLU A 75 14.72 33.17 -3.65
C GLU A 75 13.34 33.81 -3.50
N ASN A 76 12.31 33.00 -3.28
CA ASN A 76 10.96 33.46 -2.96
C ASN A 76 10.72 33.80 -1.48
N GLN A 77 11.76 33.82 -0.64
CA GLN A 77 11.69 34.11 0.81
C GLN A 77 10.77 33.17 1.60
N LYS A 78 10.51 31.97 1.08
CA LYS A 78 9.67 30.94 1.72
C LYS A 78 10.48 29.94 2.56
N LEU A 79 11.81 29.96 2.41
CA LEU A 79 12.76 29.12 3.12
C LEU A 79 13.91 29.98 3.64
N GLY A 80 14.23 29.90 4.92
CA GLY A 80 15.38 30.61 5.49
C GLY A 80 16.72 30.00 5.03
N GLY A 81 17.74 30.84 4.84
CA GLY A 81 19.11 30.41 4.51
C GLY A 81 19.67 31.07 3.24
N THR A 82 20.81 30.56 2.76
CA THR A 82 21.46 31.04 1.53
C THR A 82 21.45 29.95 0.45
N SER A 83 21.20 30.33 -0.80
CA SER A 83 21.14 29.39 -1.94
C SER A 83 22.52 28.81 -2.32
N GLU A 84 23.60 29.45 -1.87
CA GLU A 84 24.98 29.09 -2.18
C GLU A 84 25.33 27.63 -1.89
N LYS A 85 24.90 27.08 -0.75
CA LYS A 85 25.17 25.67 -0.39
C LYS A 85 24.54 24.69 -1.38
N PHE A 86 23.35 25.00 -1.88
CA PHE A 86 22.64 24.17 -2.85
C PHE A 86 23.24 24.31 -4.25
N LYS A 87 23.63 25.53 -4.66
CA LYS A 87 24.32 25.78 -5.94
C LYS A 87 25.61 24.97 -6.06
N ARG A 88 26.48 25.03 -5.04
CA ARG A 88 27.73 24.23 -4.99
C ARG A 88 27.46 22.73 -5.05
N ARG A 89 26.36 22.25 -4.44
CA ARG A 89 26.01 20.84 -4.51
C ARG A 89 25.56 20.44 -5.92
N ILE A 90 24.78 21.28 -6.60
CA ILE A 90 24.35 21.03 -7.98
C ILE A 90 25.56 20.90 -8.90
N GLU A 91 26.54 21.80 -8.82
CA GLU A 91 27.78 21.72 -9.59
C GLU A 91 28.51 20.38 -9.37
N ARG A 92 28.67 19.99 -8.10
CA ARG A 92 29.27 18.69 -7.73
C ARG A 92 28.48 17.49 -8.28
N LEU A 93 27.15 17.55 -8.29
CA LEU A 93 26.30 16.49 -8.83
C LEU A 93 26.44 16.39 -10.36
N ASP A 94 26.51 17.52 -11.05
CA ASP A 94 26.69 17.58 -12.50
C ASP A 94 28.03 16.98 -12.94
N GLU A 95 29.12 17.26 -12.20
CA GLU A 95 30.40 16.59 -12.42
C GLU A 95 30.33 15.07 -12.23
N LYS A 96 29.64 14.61 -11.18
CA LYS A 96 29.47 13.17 -10.91
C LYS A 96 28.65 12.47 -12.01
N MET A 97 27.59 13.12 -12.50
CA MET A 97 26.77 12.61 -13.60
C MET A 97 27.57 12.51 -14.90
N LYS A 98 28.39 13.52 -15.23
CA LYS A 98 29.30 13.46 -16.40
C LYS A 98 30.27 12.28 -16.29
N LYS A 99 30.90 12.09 -15.14
CA LYS A 99 31.82 10.96 -14.90
C LYS A 99 31.14 9.59 -15.01
N GLU A 100 29.88 9.45 -14.60
CA GLU A 100 29.13 8.19 -14.80
C GLU A 100 28.81 7.91 -16.26
N ILE A 101 28.60 8.94 -17.09
CA ILE A 101 28.39 8.79 -18.53
C ILE A 101 29.70 8.35 -19.21
N GLU A 102 30.83 8.99 -18.85
CA GLU A 102 32.16 8.66 -19.41
C GLU A 102 32.63 7.25 -19.02
N ASN A 103 32.35 6.82 -17.79
CA ASN A 103 32.73 5.50 -17.27
C ASN A 103 31.79 4.36 -17.67
N LYS A 104 30.67 4.63 -18.37
CA LYS A 104 29.85 3.54 -18.90
C LYS A 104 30.71 2.75 -19.89
N PRO A 105 30.91 1.42 -19.68
CA PRO A 105 31.70 0.62 -20.59
C PRO A 105 31.13 0.82 -21.99
N LYS A 106 31.97 1.31 -22.92
CA LYS A 106 31.60 1.45 -24.33
C LYS A 106 31.03 0.11 -24.74
N LYS A 107 29.70 0.03 -24.92
CA LYS A 107 29.04 -1.19 -25.36
C LYS A 107 29.77 -1.59 -26.63
N LYS A 108 30.55 -2.67 -26.57
CA LYS A 108 31.15 -3.25 -27.79
C LYS A 108 29.97 -3.45 -28.72
N SER A 109 29.96 -2.70 -29.82
CA SER A 109 28.95 -2.87 -30.85
C SER A 109 29.18 -4.26 -31.42
N PHE A 110 28.48 -5.24 -30.85
CA PHE A 110 28.37 -6.54 -31.49
C PHE A 110 27.75 -6.26 -32.86
N LYS A 111 28.57 -6.38 -33.90
CA LYS A 111 28.12 -6.37 -35.29
C LYS A 111 27.32 -7.65 -35.49
N ILE A 112 26.07 -7.65 -35.04
CA ILE A 112 25.14 -8.74 -35.28
C ILE A 112 24.85 -8.68 -36.78
N ASN A 113 25.17 -9.76 -37.48
CA ASN A 113 24.81 -9.93 -38.88
C ASN A 113 23.30 -9.67 -39.04
N LYS A 114 22.89 -8.84 -40.00
CA LYS A 114 21.48 -8.45 -40.23
C LYS A 114 20.54 -9.67 -40.30
N ASN A 115 21.03 -10.81 -40.79
CA ASN A 115 20.25 -12.05 -40.83
C ASN A 115 20.07 -12.70 -39.45
N LEU A 116 21.08 -12.64 -38.58
CA LEU A 116 21.00 -13.15 -37.20
C LEU A 116 20.07 -12.28 -36.33
N GLY A 117 20.05 -10.97 -36.57
CA GLY A 117 19.15 -10.04 -35.87
C GLY A 117 17.67 -10.31 -36.12
N LYS A 118 17.30 -10.72 -37.34
CA LYS A 118 15.93 -11.12 -37.68
C LYS A 118 15.51 -12.40 -36.93
N ILE A 119 16.41 -13.38 -36.84
CA ILE A 119 16.15 -14.64 -36.13
C ILE A 119 15.97 -14.39 -34.63
N ILE A 120 16.85 -13.60 -34.00
CA ILE A 120 16.75 -13.24 -32.58
C ILE A 120 15.47 -12.45 -32.30
N GLY A 121 15.12 -11.50 -33.18
CA GLY A 121 13.89 -10.74 -33.07
C GLY A 121 12.63 -11.61 -33.11
N LEU A 122 12.59 -12.60 -34.01
CA LEU A 122 11.50 -13.57 -34.09
C LEU A 122 11.39 -14.41 -32.82
N ILE A 123 12.53 -14.92 -32.30
CA ILE A 123 12.56 -15.72 -31.07
C ILE A 123 12.03 -14.91 -29.88
N ILE A 124 12.45 -13.64 -29.74
CA ILE A 124 11.96 -12.77 -28.67
C ILE A 124 10.46 -12.49 -28.82
N ALA A 125 9.98 -12.22 -30.03
CA ALA A 125 8.56 -11.98 -30.28
C ALA A 125 7.71 -13.21 -29.91
N VAL A 126 8.15 -14.42 -30.29
CA VAL A 126 7.48 -15.68 -29.92
C VAL A 126 7.56 -15.94 -28.42
N ALA A 127 8.69 -15.64 -27.77
CA ALA A 127 8.82 -15.75 -26.31
C ALA A 127 7.88 -14.79 -25.56
N ILE A 128 7.72 -13.56 -26.05
CA ILE A 128 6.78 -12.59 -25.46
C ILE A 128 5.34 -13.05 -25.67
N LEU A 129 4.98 -13.49 -26.88
CA LEU A 129 3.64 -14.00 -27.20
C LEU A 129 3.27 -15.26 -26.41
N SER A 130 4.22 -16.19 -26.27
CA SER A 130 4.02 -17.38 -25.44
C SER A 130 3.94 -17.02 -23.96
N PHE A 131 4.75 -16.09 -23.46
CA PHE A 131 4.66 -15.65 -22.07
C PHE A 131 3.34 -14.92 -21.78
N THR A 132 2.87 -14.04 -22.66
CA THR A 132 1.57 -13.38 -22.49
C THR A 132 0.41 -14.36 -22.61
N LEU A 133 0.49 -15.34 -23.51
CA LEU A 133 -0.49 -16.39 -23.64
C LEU A 133 -0.52 -17.29 -22.40
N ILE A 134 0.65 -17.71 -21.89
CA ILE A 134 0.76 -18.45 -20.63
C ILE A 134 0.23 -17.61 -19.48
N TYR A 135 0.55 -16.32 -19.40
CA TYR A 135 0.03 -15.43 -18.36
C TYR A 135 -1.50 -15.27 -18.40
N PHE A 136 -2.10 -15.32 -19.60
CA PHE A 136 -3.55 -15.27 -19.80
C PHE A 136 -4.25 -16.63 -19.58
N LEU A 137 -3.60 -17.72 -19.99
CA LEU A 137 -4.14 -19.08 -19.94
C LEU A 137 -3.88 -19.78 -18.60
N THR A 138 -2.83 -19.40 -17.86
CA THR A 138 -2.66 -19.88 -16.51
C THR A 138 -3.74 -19.24 -15.65
N PRO A 139 -4.71 -20.02 -15.14
CA PRO A 139 -5.64 -19.48 -14.16
C PRO A 139 -4.77 -18.97 -13.02
N LYS A 140 -4.78 -17.65 -12.78
CA LYS A 140 -4.16 -17.10 -11.58
C LYS A 140 -4.83 -17.82 -10.43
N GLU A 141 -4.13 -18.78 -9.83
CA GLU A 141 -4.58 -19.38 -8.59
C GLU A 141 -4.81 -18.21 -7.66
N SER A 142 -6.08 -18.02 -7.33
CA SER A 142 -6.51 -16.98 -6.44
C SER A 142 -5.62 -17.07 -5.20
N PRO A 143 -4.83 -16.04 -4.85
CA PRO A 143 -3.93 -16.11 -3.70
C PRO A 143 -4.67 -16.36 -2.37
N TYR A 144 -6.00 -16.38 -2.43
CA TYR A 144 -6.96 -16.64 -1.37
C TYR A 144 -7.40 -18.10 -1.23
N LYS A 145 -6.67 -19.08 -1.82
CA LYS A 145 -6.97 -20.51 -1.65
C LYS A 145 -6.90 -20.98 -0.17
N ASP A 146 -6.33 -20.15 0.71
CA ASP A 146 -6.00 -20.49 2.09
C ASP A 146 -7.07 -20.14 3.14
N ILE A 147 -8.15 -19.43 2.77
CA ILE A 147 -9.18 -19.04 3.77
C ILE A 147 -10.42 -19.86 3.54
N TYR A 148 -10.53 -20.88 4.38
CA TYR A 148 -11.75 -21.64 4.54
C TYR A 148 -12.68 -20.86 5.47
N ILE A 149 -13.71 -20.24 4.89
CA ILE A 149 -14.84 -19.70 5.68
C ILE A 149 -15.76 -20.90 5.93
N ASP A 150 -15.63 -21.51 7.10
CA ASP A 150 -16.52 -22.57 7.53
C ASP A 150 -17.88 -21.98 7.89
N MET A 151 -18.80 -21.96 6.91
CA MET A 151 -20.16 -21.47 7.15
C MET A 151 -20.99 -22.47 7.97
N ASP A 152 -20.57 -23.72 8.13
CA ASP A 152 -21.33 -24.69 8.93
C ASP A 152 -21.16 -24.47 10.44
N ASN A 153 -20.23 -23.61 10.85
CA ASN A 153 -19.85 -23.49 12.25
C ASN A 153 -19.66 -22.03 12.69
N PHE A 154 -20.72 -21.23 12.52
CA PHE A 154 -20.79 -19.82 12.94
C PHE A 154 -20.55 -19.61 14.46
N ASP A 155 -20.72 -20.66 15.26
CA ASP A 155 -20.61 -20.62 16.72
C ASP A 155 -19.21 -20.98 17.25
N ARG A 156 -18.26 -21.36 16.39
CA ARG A 156 -16.88 -21.56 16.87
C ARG A 156 -16.33 -20.24 17.40
N GLU A 157 -15.96 -20.24 18.68
CA GLU A 157 -15.20 -19.12 19.27
C GLU A 157 -13.97 -18.82 18.40
N ILE A 158 -13.93 -17.59 17.89
CA ILE A 158 -12.79 -17.09 17.15
C ILE A 158 -11.66 -16.88 18.17
N LYS A 159 -10.76 -17.86 18.31
CA LYS A 159 -9.56 -17.68 19.13
C LYS A 159 -8.60 -16.76 18.40
N LEU A 160 -8.63 -15.46 18.69
CA LEU A 160 -7.68 -14.50 18.17
C LEU A 160 -6.30 -14.71 18.81
N ASP A 161 -5.48 -15.54 18.19
CA ASP A 161 -4.07 -15.69 18.57
C ASP A 161 -3.25 -14.50 18.07
N GLY A 162 -2.25 -14.07 18.86
CA GLY A 162 -1.35 -12.97 18.51
C GLY A 162 -0.61 -13.18 17.19
N SER A 163 -0.39 -14.43 16.78
CA SER A 163 0.21 -14.80 15.50
C SER A 163 -0.62 -14.39 14.28
N MET A 164 -1.92 -14.10 14.44
CA MET A 164 -2.83 -13.71 13.35
C MET A 164 -2.60 -12.30 12.82
N PHE A 165 -1.90 -11.47 13.59
CA PHE A 165 -1.64 -10.05 13.28
C PHE A 165 -0.24 -9.82 12.69
N ILE A 166 0.33 -10.86 12.09
CA ILE A 166 1.61 -10.80 11.40
C ILE A 166 1.37 -11.19 9.94
N ASP A 167 1.79 -10.35 9.00
CA ASP A 167 1.69 -10.68 7.57
C ASP A 167 2.71 -11.76 7.17
N LYS A 168 2.61 -12.29 5.94
CA LYS A 168 3.56 -13.29 5.40
C LYS A 168 5.04 -12.81 5.42
N LYS A 169 5.30 -11.52 5.62
CA LYS A 169 6.64 -10.90 5.66
C LYS A 169 7.08 -10.53 7.07
N GLY A 170 6.32 -10.86 8.11
CA GLY A 170 6.67 -10.53 9.49
C GLY A 170 6.26 -9.11 9.94
N ASN A 171 5.48 -8.37 9.14
CA ASN A 171 5.05 -7.03 9.52
C ASN A 171 3.86 -7.11 10.49
N ASN A 172 3.89 -6.26 11.52
CA ASN A 172 2.75 -6.08 12.42
C ASN A 172 1.58 -5.44 11.69
N LEU A 173 0.43 -6.10 11.74
CA LEU A 173 -0.84 -5.64 11.20
C LEU A 173 -1.65 -4.93 12.29
N PRO A 174 -2.59 -4.04 11.91
CA PRO A 174 -3.52 -3.45 12.87
C PRO A 174 -4.29 -4.53 13.64
N LYS A 175 -4.10 -4.58 14.96
CA LYS A 175 -4.75 -5.59 15.81
C LYS A 175 -6.27 -5.41 15.78
N LEU A 176 -7.00 -6.50 15.50
CA LEU A 176 -8.44 -6.58 15.65
C LEU A 176 -8.77 -7.26 16.99
N THR A 177 -9.68 -6.69 17.76
CA THR A 177 -10.17 -7.29 19.01
C THR A 177 -11.49 -8.02 18.78
N MET A 178 -11.87 -8.89 19.71
CA MET A 178 -13.18 -9.57 19.63
C MET A 178 -14.33 -8.57 19.63
N SER A 179 -14.25 -7.53 20.47
CA SER A 179 -15.26 -6.47 20.52
C SER A 179 -15.46 -5.72 19.20
N MET A 180 -14.41 -5.56 18.38
CA MET A 180 -14.54 -4.97 17.04
C MET A 180 -15.27 -5.89 16.07
N ILE A 181 -14.97 -7.19 16.14
CA ILE A 181 -15.60 -8.23 15.33
C ILE A 181 -17.08 -8.37 15.71
N GLU A 182 -17.39 -8.45 17.01
CA GLU A 182 -18.75 -8.51 17.53
C GLU A 182 -19.55 -7.27 17.15
N TYR A 183 -18.97 -6.07 17.26
CA TYR A 183 -19.61 -4.84 16.80
C TYR A 183 -20.01 -4.94 15.32
N ALA A 184 -19.10 -5.38 14.46
CA ALA A 184 -19.37 -5.50 13.03
C ALA A 184 -20.43 -6.57 12.72
N ARG A 185 -20.37 -7.72 13.42
CA ARG A 185 -21.37 -8.80 13.30
C ARG A 185 -22.75 -8.33 13.71
N ASN A 186 -22.86 -7.63 14.84
CA ASN A 186 -24.15 -7.10 15.32
C ASN A 186 -24.75 -6.14 14.29
N ILE A 187 -23.96 -5.19 13.77
CA ILE A 187 -24.44 -4.28 12.70
C ILE A 187 -24.91 -5.04 11.46
N CYS A 188 -24.24 -6.14 11.09
CA CYS A 188 -24.67 -6.94 9.94
C CYS A 188 -25.93 -7.76 10.23
N ASN A 189 -26.02 -8.36 11.42
CA ASN A 189 -27.14 -9.20 11.84
C ASN A 189 -28.40 -8.37 12.20
N ASP A 190 -28.25 -7.08 12.50
CA ASP A 190 -29.37 -6.15 12.66
C ASP A 190 -30.12 -5.89 11.34
N ASN A 191 -29.54 -6.27 10.19
CA ASN A 191 -30.22 -6.20 8.90
C ASN A 191 -31.22 -7.37 8.78
N PRO A 192 -32.52 -7.09 8.52
CA PRO A 192 -33.57 -8.12 8.50
C PRO A 192 -33.43 -9.13 7.36
N GLU A 193 -32.52 -8.93 6.39
CA GLU A 193 -32.23 -9.87 5.29
C GLU A 193 -31.08 -10.84 5.63
N VAL A 194 -30.38 -10.60 6.75
CA VAL A 194 -29.24 -11.42 7.20
C VAL A 194 -29.71 -12.36 8.31
N ASP A 195 -29.52 -13.66 8.09
CA ASP A 195 -29.75 -14.69 9.11
C ASP A 195 -28.56 -14.77 10.07
N ASN A 196 -27.34 -14.81 9.52
CA ASN A 196 -26.11 -14.86 10.31
C ASN A 196 -24.90 -14.25 9.57
N SER A 197 -23.88 -13.88 10.32
CA SER A 197 -22.62 -13.36 9.80
C SER A 197 -21.42 -13.82 10.62
N ILE A 198 -20.27 -13.97 9.94
CA ILE A 198 -19.00 -14.37 10.54
C ILE A 198 -17.86 -13.53 9.97
N ILE A 199 -16.87 -13.25 10.81
CA ILE A 199 -15.60 -12.67 10.41
C ILE A 199 -14.49 -13.62 10.85
N VAL A 200 -13.58 -13.97 9.94
CA VAL A 200 -12.41 -14.82 10.21
C VAL A 200 -11.15 -14.02 9.88
N VAL A 201 -10.18 -13.97 10.78
CA VAL A 201 -8.90 -13.28 10.54
C VAL A 201 -7.78 -14.30 10.50
N GLN A 202 -7.08 -14.39 9.38
CA GLN A 202 -6.01 -15.38 9.21
C GLN A 202 -4.89 -14.86 8.29
N LYS A 203 -3.64 -14.89 8.80
CA LYS A 203 -2.41 -14.65 8.02
C LYS A 203 -2.46 -13.40 7.13
N GLY A 204 -2.97 -12.29 7.66
CA GLY A 204 -3.09 -11.02 6.94
C GLY A 204 -4.26 -10.91 5.98
N THR A 205 -5.26 -11.77 6.13
CA THR A 205 -6.53 -11.67 5.39
C THR A 205 -7.72 -11.72 6.33
N ILE A 206 -8.78 -10.99 5.98
CA ILE A 206 -10.06 -10.99 6.67
C ILE A 206 -11.10 -11.65 5.76
N GLY A 207 -11.66 -12.77 6.21
CA GLY A 207 -12.80 -13.43 5.60
C GLY A 207 -14.10 -12.92 6.20
N PHE A 208 -15.08 -12.60 5.37
CA PHE A 208 -16.44 -12.22 5.73
C PHE A 208 -17.39 -13.26 5.16
N GLY A 209 -18.20 -13.88 6.01
CA GLY A 209 -19.29 -14.77 5.61
C GLY A 209 -20.62 -14.15 5.99
N ILE A 210 -21.58 -14.15 5.06
CA ILE A 210 -22.94 -13.66 5.28
C ILE A 210 -23.91 -14.74 4.79
N LEU A 211 -24.83 -15.13 5.68
CA LEU A 211 -25.95 -16.00 5.37
C LEU A 211 -27.21 -15.14 5.30
N LEU A 212 -27.89 -15.18 4.15
CA LEU A 212 -29.11 -14.42 3.90
C LEU A 212 -30.33 -15.31 4.14
N ASN A 213 -31.40 -14.74 4.70
CA ASN A 213 -32.62 -15.50 5.03
C ASN A 213 -33.55 -15.76 3.82
N GLN A 214 -33.37 -15.03 2.72
CA GLN A 214 -34.13 -15.21 1.48
C GLN A 214 -33.34 -14.76 0.25
N GLN A 215 -33.79 -15.16 -0.94
CA GLN A 215 -33.23 -14.67 -2.19
C GLN A 215 -33.51 -13.18 -2.37
N ILE A 216 -32.43 -12.39 -2.35
CA ILE A 216 -32.46 -10.96 -2.64
C ILE A 216 -31.74 -10.67 -3.95
N ASP A 217 -31.97 -9.48 -4.51
CA ASP A 217 -31.29 -9.10 -5.73
C ASP A 217 -29.79 -8.94 -5.52
N LYS A 218 -29.03 -9.14 -6.60
CA LYS A 218 -27.58 -9.11 -6.59
C LYS A 218 -27.00 -7.77 -6.11
N ASN A 219 -27.64 -6.65 -6.39
CA ASN A 219 -27.12 -5.34 -5.98
C ASN A 219 -27.31 -5.15 -4.47
N ARG A 220 -28.45 -5.57 -3.94
CA ARG A 220 -28.73 -5.55 -2.51
C ARG A 220 -27.77 -6.45 -1.72
N ALA A 221 -27.56 -7.69 -2.14
CA ALA A 221 -26.57 -8.57 -1.50
C ALA A 221 -25.16 -7.94 -1.47
N LYS A 222 -24.76 -7.28 -2.56
CA LYS A 222 -23.47 -6.56 -2.64
C LYS A 222 -23.41 -5.37 -1.69
N GLU A 223 -24.52 -4.67 -1.49
CA GLU A 223 -24.62 -3.53 -0.57
C GLU A 223 -24.44 -3.99 0.87
N ILE A 224 -25.17 -5.02 1.31
CA ILE A 224 -25.02 -5.64 2.63
C ILE A 224 -23.56 -6.04 2.87
N GLY A 225 -22.94 -6.70 1.89
CA GLY A 225 -21.53 -7.07 1.95
C GLY A 225 -20.57 -5.88 2.15
N LYS A 226 -20.85 -4.75 1.49
CA LYS A 226 -20.06 -3.51 1.67
C LYS A 226 -20.28 -2.88 3.04
N GLU A 227 -21.51 -2.86 3.52
CA GLU A 227 -21.85 -2.33 4.84
C GLU A 227 -21.16 -3.13 5.94
N PHE A 228 -21.13 -4.46 5.85
CA PHE A 228 -20.45 -5.32 6.80
C PHE A 228 -18.93 -5.05 6.87
N ILE A 229 -18.29 -4.91 5.70
CA ILE A 229 -16.88 -4.53 5.59
C ILE A 229 -16.65 -3.12 6.20
N LYS A 230 -17.52 -2.15 5.95
CA LYS A 230 -17.39 -0.82 6.55
C LYS A 230 -17.57 -0.86 8.08
N ALA A 231 -18.48 -1.68 8.60
CA ALA A 231 -18.73 -1.79 10.03
C ALA A 231 -17.45 -2.21 10.80
N LEU A 232 -16.72 -3.20 10.31
CA LEU A 232 -15.45 -3.62 10.93
C LEU A 232 -14.39 -2.52 10.87
N SER A 233 -14.24 -1.83 9.73
CA SER A 233 -13.26 -0.75 9.65
C SER A 233 -13.61 0.42 10.55
N LYS A 234 -14.90 0.72 10.74
CA LYS A 234 -15.37 1.77 11.67
C LYS A 234 -15.01 1.40 13.11
N ALA A 235 -15.26 0.16 13.52
CA ALA A 235 -14.90 -0.34 14.84
C ALA A 235 -13.38 -0.24 15.08
N ALA A 236 -12.58 -0.69 14.10
CA ALA A 236 -11.13 -0.65 14.18
C ALA A 236 -10.60 0.79 14.27
N SER A 237 -11.13 1.73 13.49
CA SER A 237 -10.72 3.14 13.53
C SER A 237 -11.07 3.83 14.84
N ASN A 238 -12.15 3.42 15.50
CA ASN A 238 -12.54 4.01 16.79
C ASN A 238 -11.55 3.65 17.91
N SER A 239 -10.88 2.50 17.82
CA SER A 239 -9.88 2.08 18.83
C SER A 239 -8.43 2.31 18.39
N ASN A 240 -8.18 2.76 17.16
CA ASN A 240 -6.84 2.99 16.63
C ASN A 240 -6.83 4.27 15.78
N ASP A 241 -6.26 5.32 16.35
CA ASP A 241 -6.17 6.68 15.77
C ASP A 241 -5.38 6.75 14.45
N LYS A 242 -4.57 5.73 14.15
CA LYS A 242 -3.84 5.62 12.87
C LYS A 242 -4.69 5.09 11.73
N LEU A 243 -5.87 4.52 12.03
CA LEU A 243 -6.78 4.02 11.01
C LEU A 243 -7.79 5.11 10.64
N SER A 244 -7.86 5.42 9.35
CA SER A 244 -8.91 6.28 8.81
C SER A 244 -10.24 5.51 8.77
N PRO A 245 -11.36 6.12 9.23
CA PRO A 245 -12.67 5.50 9.18
C PRO A 245 -13.14 5.29 7.73
N PRO A 246 -14.11 4.39 7.50
CA PRO A 246 -14.76 4.28 6.19
C PRO A 246 -15.49 5.57 5.82
N SER A 247 -15.67 5.79 4.52
CA SER A 247 -16.43 6.92 3.96
C SER A 247 -17.43 6.45 2.90
N ALA A 248 -18.06 7.37 2.17
CA ALA A 248 -18.88 7.02 1.02
C ALA A 248 -18.08 6.26 -0.06
N VAL A 249 -16.84 6.69 -0.31
CA VAL A 249 -15.98 6.20 -1.40
C VAL A 249 -14.86 5.27 -0.94
N THR A 250 -14.66 5.10 0.36
CA THR A 250 -13.62 4.23 0.93
C THR A 250 -14.17 3.25 1.96
N TYR A 251 -13.54 2.09 2.07
CA TYR A 251 -13.81 1.12 3.12
C TYR A 251 -13.02 1.39 4.41
N GLY A 252 -12.17 2.44 4.42
CA GLY A 252 -11.29 2.78 5.54
C GLY A 252 -9.88 2.18 5.39
N SER A 253 -8.91 2.68 6.16
CA SER A 253 -7.49 2.30 5.97
C SER A 253 -7.10 0.99 6.65
N LEU A 254 -8.03 0.31 7.34
CA LEU A 254 -7.81 -1.05 7.85
C LEU A 254 -7.37 -1.97 6.70
N TYR A 255 -8.02 -1.82 5.55
CA TYR A 255 -7.81 -2.65 4.37
C TYR A 255 -6.60 -2.27 3.51
N ASP A 256 -5.79 -1.31 3.97
CA ASP A 256 -4.45 -1.10 3.41
C ASP A 256 -3.45 -2.16 3.91
N SER A 257 -3.80 -2.81 5.03
CA SER A 257 -2.97 -3.81 5.70
C SER A 257 -3.46 -5.24 5.47
N TYR A 258 -4.76 -5.42 5.20
CA TYR A 258 -5.40 -6.72 5.04
C TYR A 258 -5.91 -6.94 3.62
N ASP A 259 -5.71 -8.16 3.12
CA ASP A 259 -6.52 -8.68 2.03
C ASP A 259 -7.91 -9.05 2.58
N ASN A 260 -8.93 -9.11 1.72
CA ASN A 260 -10.29 -9.43 2.14
C ASN A 260 -10.96 -10.41 1.18
N VAL A 261 -11.71 -11.34 1.76
CA VAL A 261 -12.56 -12.30 1.05
C VAL A 261 -13.95 -12.16 1.61
N LEU A 262 -14.95 -12.02 0.75
CA LEU A 262 -16.35 -11.95 1.13
C LEU A 262 -17.10 -13.07 0.41
N ALA A 263 -17.86 -13.85 1.17
CA ALA A 263 -18.75 -14.89 0.69
C ALA A 263 -20.16 -14.62 1.22
N ILE A 264 -21.14 -14.63 0.32
CA ILE A 264 -22.55 -14.42 0.64
C ILE A 264 -23.34 -15.57 0.03
N GLY A 265 -24.19 -16.20 0.84
CA GLY A 265 -25.00 -17.34 0.42
C GLY A 265 -26.37 -17.37 1.11
N PHE A 266 -27.23 -18.28 0.65
CA PHE A 266 -28.54 -18.58 1.27
C PHE A 266 -28.50 -19.84 2.11
N SER A 267 -27.43 -20.63 1.97
CA SER A 267 -27.06 -21.73 2.85
C SER A 267 -25.54 -21.80 2.92
N THR A 268 -25.03 -22.60 3.85
CA THR A 268 -23.59 -22.85 4.00
C THR A 268 -22.98 -23.54 2.77
N THR A 269 -23.81 -24.29 2.03
CA THR A 269 -23.43 -24.98 0.79
C THR A 269 -23.69 -24.18 -0.49
N ASP A 270 -24.54 -23.15 -0.43
CA ASP A 270 -24.96 -22.35 -1.58
C ASP A 270 -24.41 -20.91 -1.47
N ILE A 271 -23.13 -20.76 -1.83
CA ILE A 271 -22.47 -19.46 -1.90
C ILE A 271 -22.75 -18.82 -3.26
N SER A 272 -23.73 -17.92 -3.30
CA SER A 272 -24.18 -17.26 -4.52
C SER A 272 -23.32 -16.06 -4.94
N PHE A 273 -22.61 -15.40 -4.01
CA PHE A 273 -21.74 -14.26 -4.32
C PHE A 273 -20.40 -14.35 -3.62
N LYS A 274 -19.33 -14.05 -4.37
CA LYS A 274 -17.96 -13.96 -3.85
C LYS A 274 -17.32 -12.65 -4.27
N ALA A 275 -16.60 -12.00 -3.36
CA ALA A 275 -15.78 -10.84 -3.68
C ALA A 275 -14.41 -10.92 -3.00
N THR A 276 -13.44 -10.26 -3.62
CA THR A 276 -12.09 -10.15 -3.06
C THR A 276 -11.62 -8.71 -3.14
N MET A 277 -10.95 -8.22 -2.10
CA MET A 277 -10.30 -6.91 -2.10
C MET A 277 -8.84 -7.07 -1.71
N ASN A 278 -7.94 -6.72 -2.64
CA ASN A 278 -6.52 -6.70 -2.38
C ASN A 278 -6.18 -5.53 -1.47
N LYS A 279 -5.21 -5.73 -0.57
CA LYS A 279 -4.67 -4.64 0.23
C LYS A 279 -4.27 -3.45 -0.64
N LYS A 280 -4.57 -2.23 -0.17
CA LYS A 280 -4.32 -0.94 -0.85
C LYS A 280 -5.14 -0.64 -2.11
N THR A 281 -6.04 -1.52 -2.54
CA THR A 281 -6.81 -1.28 -3.77
C THR A 281 -8.15 -0.60 -3.54
N ASN A 282 -8.69 -0.62 -2.31
CA ASN A 282 -9.99 -0.04 -1.92
C ASN A 282 -11.16 -0.41 -2.88
N VAL A 283 -11.02 -1.48 -3.66
CA VAL A 283 -11.96 -1.94 -4.69
C VAL A 283 -12.26 -3.42 -4.44
N LEU A 284 -13.55 -3.73 -4.32
CA LEU A 284 -14.05 -5.10 -4.24
C LEU A 284 -14.27 -5.66 -5.65
N PHE A 285 -13.54 -6.72 -5.97
CA PHE A 285 -13.69 -7.47 -7.21
C PHE A 285 -14.68 -8.61 -7.01
N TRP A 286 -15.88 -8.46 -7.58
CA TRP A 286 -16.93 -9.48 -7.52
C TRP A 286 -16.68 -10.57 -8.56
N ARG A 287 -16.72 -11.83 -8.12
CA ARG A 287 -16.60 -13.00 -8.97
C ARG A 287 -18.00 -13.52 -9.34
N LYS A 288 -18.11 -14.07 -10.54
CA LYS A 288 -19.27 -14.85 -10.96
C LYS A 288 -19.14 -16.27 -10.46
#